data_AF-A0A967GF39-F1
#
_entry.id   AF-A0A967GF39-F1
#
_cell.length_a   1.000
_cell.length_b   1.000
_cell.length_c   1.000
_cell.angle_alpha   90.00
_cell.angle_beta   90.00
_cell.angle_gamma   90.00
#
_symmetry.space_group_name_H-M   'P 1'
#
loop_
_entity.id
_entity.type
_entity.pdbx_description
1 polymer ?
#
loop_
_entity_poly.entity_id
_entity_poly.type
_entity_poly.pdbx_seq_one_letter_code
_entity_poly.pdbx_strand_id
1 'polypeptide(L)' 'DLVLGGYHLAGKAMEPRIGPTVRDLEARITPRVVAPGHCTGWRAKARLADTFAPGRYGPSVVGTLYRLVGG' A
#
# COMPACT_ATOMS: atom_id res chain seq x y z
N ASP A 1 -8.73 -6.26 7.44
CA ASP A 1 -7.83 -5.27 8.07
C ASP A 1 -7.33 -4.23 7.08
N LEU A 2 -6.89 -3.06 7.57
CA LEU A 2 -6.36 -1.93 6.78
C LEU A 2 -4.90 -1.68 7.17
N VAL A 3 -4.01 -1.57 6.18
CA VAL A 3 -2.62 -1.12 6.37
C VAL A 3 -2.51 0.28 5.78
N LEU A 4 -2.35 1.31 6.62
CA LEU A 4 -2.37 2.72 6.22
C LEU A 4 -1.10 3.44 6.65
N GLY A 5 -0.51 4.24 5.75
CA GLY A 5 0.60 5.14 6.07
C GLY A 5 1.70 5.15 5.03
N GLY A 6 2.87 5.66 5.43
CA GLY A 6 4.08 5.64 4.61
C GLY A 6 4.85 4.34 4.79
N TYR A 7 5.18 3.66 3.69
CA TYR A 7 5.87 2.36 3.72
C TYR A 7 7.40 2.49 3.56
N HIS A 8 7.90 3.72 3.44
CA HIS A 8 9.32 4.02 3.27
C HIS A 8 9.97 3.25 2.10
N LEU A 9 9.29 3.24 0.95
CA LEU A 9 9.73 2.55 -0.28
C LEU A 9 10.20 3.53 -1.38
N ALA A 10 10.29 4.82 -1.07
CA ALA A 10 10.81 5.82 -1.99
C ALA A 10 12.35 5.77 -2.09
N GLY A 11 12.87 6.08 -3.28
CA GLY A 11 14.31 6.24 -3.53
C GLY A 11 15.02 4.98 -4.03
N LYS A 12 16.12 5.19 -4.74
CA LYS A 12 16.88 4.14 -5.46
C LYS A 12 17.27 2.96 -4.57
N ALA A 13 17.68 3.23 -3.33
CA ALA A 13 18.08 2.20 -2.37
C ALA A 13 16.92 1.27 -1.97
N MET A 14 15.68 1.76 -2.01
CA MET A 14 14.49 1.01 -1.61
C MET A 14 13.81 0.27 -2.77
N GLU A 15 14.08 0.64 -4.03
CA GLU A 15 13.44 0.00 -5.20
C GLU A 15 13.52 -1.53 -5.23
N PRO A 16 14.66 -2.18 -4.89
CA PRO A 16 14.74 -3.64 -4.83
C PRO A 16 13.78 -4.27 -3.82
N ARG A 17 13.31 -3.51 -2.82
CA ARG A 17 12.38 -3.98 -1.78
C ARG A 17 10.92 -3.90 -2.21
N ILE A 18 10.57 -3.10 -3.23
CA ILE A 18 9.18 -2.90 -3.67
C ILE A 18 8.52 -4.24 -4.03
N GLY A 19 9.15 -5.02 -4.90
CA GLY A 19 8.63 -6.32 -5.33
C GLY A 19 8.42 -7.29 -4.17
N PRO A 20 9.45 -7.58 -3.35
CA PRO A 20 9.32 -8.41 -2.15
C PRO A 20 8.22 -7.94 -1.18
N THR A 21 8.17 -6.64 -0.85
CA THR A 21 7.16 -6.11 0.06
C THR A 21 5.75 -6.28 -0.49
N VAL A 22 5.53 -6.01 -1.79
CA VAL A 22 4.21 -6.18 -2.42
C VAL A 22 3.78 -7.64 -2.41
N ARG A 23 4.69 -8.58 -2.71
CA ARG A 23 4.39 -10.03 -2.65
C ARG A 23 4.03 -10.48 -1.24
N ASP A 24 4.77 -10.03 -0.24
CA ASP A 24 4.50 -10.42 1.15
C ASP A 24 3.19 -9.81 1.66
N LEU A 25 2.87 -8.56 1.29
CA LEU A 25 1.56 -7.97 1.54
C LEU A 25 0.44 -8.80 0.88
N GLU A 26 0.65 -9.28 -0.34
CA GLU A 26 -0.35 -10.04 -1.08
C GLU A 26 -0.56 -11.44 -0.50
N ALA A 27 0.53 -12.18 -0.25
CA ALA A 27 0.48 -13.60 0.06
C ALA A 27 0.52 -13.95 1.55
N ARG A 28 1.15 -13.11 2.39
CA ARG A 28 1.36 -13.40 3.82
C ARG A 28 0.45 -12.61 4.74
N ILE A 29 0.31 -11.31 4.45
CA ILE A 29 -0.50 -10.41 5.30
C ILE A 29 -1.95 -10.39 4.82
N THR A 30 -2.17 -10.44 3.51
CA THR A 30 -3.52 -10.48 2.90
C THR A 30 -4.48 -9.39 3.43
N PRO A 31 -4.07 -8.11 3.51
CA PRO A 31 -4.94 -7.07 4.07
C PRO A 31 -6.16 -6.85 3.18
N ARG A 32 -7.29 -6.42 3.78
CA ARG A 32 -8.49 -6.03 3.03
C ARG A 32 -8.22 -4.80 2.18
N VAL A 33 -7.47 -3.84 2.72
CA VAL A 33 -7.06 -2.62 2.00
C VAL A 33 -5.61 -2.26 2.33
N VAL A 34 -4.83 -1.93 1.30
CA VAL A 34 -3.56 -1.21 1.44
C VAL A 34 -3.77 0.27 1.12
N ALA A 35 -3.26 1.14 1.99
CA ALA A 35 -3.38 2.58 1.88
C ALA A 35 -2.01 3.28 1.97
N PRO A 36 -1.21 3.22 0.89
CA PRO A 36 0.10 3.85 0.87
C PRO A 36 0.00 5.38 0.80
N GLY A 37 0.90 6.07 1.51
CA GLY A 37 1.01 7.53 1.52
C GLY A 37 2.45 8.02 1.56
N HIS A 38 2.62 9.36 1.58
CA HIS A 38 3.88 10.08 1.82
C HIS A 38 5.16 9.39 1.26
N CYS A 39 5.95 8.76 2.14
CA CYS A 39 7.26 8.18 1.84
C CYS A 39 7.23 6.83 1.12
N THR A 40 6.05 6.30 0.75
CA THR A 40 5.97 5.09 -0.08
C THR A 40 6.58 5.33 -1.47
N GLY A 41 6.48 6.55 -2.01
CA GLY A 41 7.03 6.88 -3.32
C GLY A 41 6.19 6.36 -4.49
N TRP A 42 6.35 6.98 -5.67
CA TRP A 42 5.44 6.76 -6.80
C TRP A 42 5.57 5.36 -7.42
N ARG A 43 6.79 4.82 -7.55
CA ARG A 43 7.03 3.48 -8.12
C ARG A 43 6.37 2.38 -7.29
N ALA A 44 6.51 2.46 -5.96
CA ALA A 44 5.87 1.51 -5.07
C ALA A 44 4.35 1.69 -5.05
N LYS A 45 3.84 2.94 -5.06
CA LYS A 45 2.39 3.21 -5.17
C LYS A 45 1.80 2.64 -6.46
N ALA A 46 2.49 2.76 -7.59
CA ALA A 46 2.06 2.18 -8.86
C ALA A 46 2.02 0.64 -8.79
N ARG A 47 3.09 0.00 -8.30
CA ARG A 47 3.10 -1.46 -8.14
C ARG A 47 2.02 -1.96 -7.17
N LEU A 48 1.76 -1.24 -6.09
CA LEU A 48 0.67 -1.56 -5.16
C LEU A 48 -0.70 -1.38 -5.83
N ALA A 49 -0.89 -0.36 -6.65
CA ALA A 49 -2.12 -0.19 -7.41
C ALA A 49 -2.32 -1.35 -8.40
N ASP A 50 -1.30 -1.71 -9.17
CA ASP A 50 -1.35 -2.83 -10.12
C ASP A 50 -1.73 -4.17 -9.47
N THR A 51 -1.28 -4.41 -8.23
CA THR A 51 -1.54 -5.67 -7.51
C THR A 51 -2.86 -5.66 -6.75
N PHE A 52 -3.27 -4.53 -6.16
CA PHE A 52 -4.39 -4.50 -5.20
C PHE A 52 -5.65 -3.76 -5.71
N ALA A 53 -5.58 -2.97 -6.78
CA ALA A 53 -6.74 -2.27 -7.31
C ALA A 53 -7.69 -3.21 -8.09
N PRO A 54 -9.00 -2.86 -8.21
CA PRO A 54 -9.66 -1.72 -7.58
C PRO A 54 -10.13 -1.99 -6.14
N GLY A 55 -10.26 -3.26 -5.74
CA GLY A 55 -10.99 -3.63 -4.51
C GLY A 55 -10.19 -3.55 -3.20
N ARG A 56 -8.85 -3.56 -3.27
CA ARG A 56 -7.96 -3.63 -2.10
C ARG A 56 -6.94 -2.49 -2.05
N TYR A 57 -7.03 -1.51 -2.95
CA TYR A 57 -6.16 -0.34 -2.98
C TYR A 57 -6.97 0.93 -2.72
N GLY A 58 -6.59 1.70 -1.71
CA GLY A 58 -7.12 3.05 -1.51
C GLY A 58 -6.00 3.95 -1.03
N PRO A 59 -5.54 4.96 -1.77
CA PRO A 59 -4.36 5.74 -1.41
C PRO A 59 -4.59 6.66 -0.19
N SER A 60 -3.60 6.75 0.69
CA SER A 60 -3.61 7.65 1.85
C SER A 60 -3.15 9.04 1.41
N VAL A 61 -4.12 9.92 1.13
CA VAL A 61 -3.93 11.32 0.76
C VAL A 61 -4.65 12.24 1.75
N VAL A 62 -4.27 13.51 1.76
CA VAL A 62 -4.92 14.51 2.62
C VAL A 62 -6.42 14.55 2.30
N GLY A 63 -7.24 14.47 3.35
CA GLY A 63 -8.70 14.48 3.24
C GLY A 63 -9.36 13.11 3.08
N THR A 64 -8.60 12.01 2.93
CA THR A 64 -9.19 10.67 2.87
C THR A 64 -9.71 10.23 4.25
N LEU A 65 -10.95 9.73 4.29
CA LEU A 65 -11.56 9.11 5.48
C LEU A 65 -11.78 7.61 5.24
N TYR A 66 -11.22 6.77 6.11
CA TYR A 66 -11.52 5.32 6.13
C TYR A 66 -12.46 5.02 7.29
N ARG A 67 -13.69 4.62 6.98
CA ARG A 67 -14.64 4.11 7.97
C ARG A 67 -14.46 2.61 8.10
N LEU A 68 -13.92 2.16 9.23
CA LEU A 68 -13.86 0.74 9.57
C LEU A 68 -15.17 0.35 10.25
N VAL A 69 -15.93 -0.51 9.59
CA VAL A 69 -17.09 -1.17 10.19
C VAL A 69 -16.66 -2.57 10.62
N GLY A 70 -16.91 -2.89 11.89
CA GLY A 70 -16.73 -4.24 12.42
C GLY A 70 -17.77 -5.17 11.80
N GLY A 71 -17.33 -6.39 11.48
CA GLY A 71 -18.23 -7.52 11.22
C GLY A 71 -18.44 -8.30 12.51
#